data_AF-A0A5J4RJ45-F1
#
_entry.id   AF-A0A5J4RJ45-F1
#
_cell.length_a   1.000
_cell.length_b   1.000
_cell.length_c   1.000
_cell.angle_alpha   90.00
_cell.angle_beta   90.00
_cell.angle_gamma   90.00
#
_symmetry.space_group_name_H-M   'P 1'
#
loop_
_entity.id
_entity.type
_entity.pdbx_description
1 polymer ?
#
loop_
_entity_poly.entity_id
_entity_poly.type
_entity_poly.pdbx_seq_one_letter_code
_entity_poly.pdbx_strand_id
1 'polypeptide(L)'
;MFLKCLGYQGGGLLLPIYNNGSFTMTGNCSFTDCNSTLLGGGCVIGASIANYDIQLLGSMHFDGCNSLKSGGGLYIQSKYAGQITINEMSFSNCNSTQYGGGFYFDLIYGVQITIIGKVTFDNCNCLEGYGGGQFVYVYGSDSKINITGEL
;
A
#
# COMPACT_ATOMS: atom_id res chain seq x y z
N MET A 1 -4.63 10.41 12.00
CA MET A 1 -3.29 10.04 12.51
C MET A 1 -3.44 8.76 13.31
N PHE A 2 -2.63 7.74 12.99
CA PHE A 2 -2.49 6.49 13.72
C PHE A 2 -1.09 6.44 14.33
N LEU A 3 -0.99 6.14 15.62
CA LEU A 3 0.26 6.18 16.37
C LEU A 3 0.42 4.90 17.20
N LYS A 4 1.51 4.18 17.02
CA LYS A 4 1.88 2.98 17.81
C LYS A 4 0.79 1.90 17.82
N CYS A 5 0.03 1.82 16.74
CA CYS A 5 -1.02 0.82 16.62
C CYS A 5 -0.42 -0.55 16.27
N LEU A 6 -1.05 -1.63 16.76
CA LEU A 6 -0.61 -3.00 16.51
C LEU A 6 -1.79 -3.81 15.97
N GLY A 7 -1.56 -4.55 14.89
CA GLY A 7 -2.58 -5.40 14.28
C GLY A 7 -2.00 -6.71 13.72
N TYR A 8 -2.86 -7.68 13.44
CA TYR A 8 -2.45 -8.82 12.63
C TYR A 8 -2.18 -8.39 11.18
N GLN A 9 -3.07 -7.56 10.64
CA GLN A 9 -2.98 -6.91 9.34
C GLN A 9 -3.37 -5.44 9.52
N GLY A 10 -2.61 -4.51 8.93
CA GLY A 10 -2.95 -3.09 8.95
C GLY A 10 -2.88 -2.53 10.36
N GLY A 11 -1.68 -2.36 10.91
CA GLY A 11 -1.51 -1.98 12.32
C GLY A 11 -2.33 -0.77 12.73
N GLY A 12 -2.41 0.26 11.88
CA GLY A 12 -3.31 1.39 12.03
C GLY A 12 -4.67 1.23 11.34
N LEU A 13 -4.67 0.76 10.08
CA LEU A 13 -5.90 0.65 9.27
C LEU A 13 -5.92 -0.60 8.40
N LEU A 14 -6.99 -1.39 8.51
CA LEU A 14 -7.33 -2.45 7.57
C LEU A 14 -8.59 -2.04 6.80
N LEU A 15 -8.49 -1.99 5.47
CA LEU A 15 -9.57 -1.57 4.58
C LEU A 15 -9.88 -2.65 3.53
N PRO A 16 -10.83 -3.56 3.83
CA PRO A 16 -11.35 -4.48 2.84
C PRO A 16 -12.46 -3.81 2.00
N ILE A 17 -12.38 -3.95 0.68
CA ILE A 17 -13.31 -3.36 -0.29
C ILE A 17 -13.95 -4.50 -1.09
N TYR A 18 -15.28 -4.56 -1.04
CA TYR A 18 -16.11 -5.58 -1.68
C TYR A 18 -17.19 -4.93 -2.54
N ASN A 19 -17.77 -5.70 -3.48
CA ASN A 19 -19.02 -5.40 -4.20
C ASN A 19 -19.11 -3.98 -4.77
N ASN A 20 -18.37 -3.67 -5.84
CA ASN A 20 -18.35 -2.34 -6.47
C ASN A 20 -18.03 -1.20 -5.48
N GLY A 21 -17.32 -1.52 -4.39
CA GLY A 21 -17.00 -0.56 -3.34
C GLY A 21 -16.14 0.58 -3.88
N SER A 22 -16.49 1.80 -3.48
CA SER A 22 -15.68 2.98 -3.73
C SER A 22 -15.13 3.51 -2.42
N PHE A 23 -13.86 3.87 -2.41
CA PHE A 23 -13.20 4.51 -1.28
C PHE A 23 -12.42 5.72 -1.75
N THR A 24 -12.63 6.87 -1.11
CA THR A 24 -11.91 8.10 -1.42
C THR A 24 -11.30 8.68 -0.15
N MET A 25 -10.01 9.02 -0.23
CA MET A 25 -9.29 9.73 0.82
C MET A 25 -8.60 10.95 0.19
N THR A 26 -8.98 12.16 0.60
CA THR A 26 -8.47 13.43 0.05
C THR A 26 -7.64 14.25 1.05
N GLY A 27 -7.68 13.91 2.34
CA GLY A 27 -6.94 14.61 3.39
C GLY A 27 -5.60 13.96 3.73
N ASN A 28 -4.87 14.61 4.64
CA ASN A 28 -3.59 14.11 5.11
C ASN A 28 -3.80 12.96 6.11
N CYS A 29 -3.14 11.84 5.86
CA CYS A 29 -3.16 10.70 6.78
C CYS A 29 -1.73 10.33 7.15
N SER A 30 -1.50 10.03 8.43
CA SER A 30 -0.19 9.63 8.94
C SER A 30 -0.30 8.37 9.78
N PHE A 31 0.69 7.49 9.61
CA PHE A 31 0.91 6.26 10.34
C PHE A 31 2.33 6.31 10.91
N THR A 32 2.45 6.31 12.23
CA THR A 32 3.74 6.44 12.92
C THR A 32 3.90 5.29 13.90
N ASP A 33 5.03 4.57 13.79
CA ASP A 33 5.37 3.41 14.62
C ASP A 33 4.28 2.32 14.64
N CYS A 34 3.48 2.21 13.57
CA CYS A 34 2.45 1.19 13.46
C CYS A 34 3.05 -0.15 13.02
N ASN A 35 2.61 -1.23 13.64
CA ASN A 35 3.20 -2.55 13.44
C ASN A 35 2.15 -3.61 13.08
N SER A 36 2.53 -4.54 12.21
CA SER A 36 1.74 -5.72 11.88
C SER A 36 2.54 -7.01 12.01
N THR A 37 1.87 -8.08 12.46
CA THR A 37 2.49 -9.42 12.51
C THR A 37 2.34 -10.21 11.21
N LEU A 38 1.57 -9.70 10.24
CA LEU A 38 1.44 -10.30 8.93
C LEU A 38 1.64 -9.28 7.80
N LEU A 39 0.72 -8.35 7.54
CA LEU A 39 0.75 -7.48 6.35
C LEU A 39 0.49 -6.03 6.74
N GLY A 40 1.18 -5.08 6.09
CA GLY A 40 0.88 -3.65 6.20
C GLY A 40 1.08 -3.14 7.62
N GLY A 41 2.30 -2.76 8.00
CA GLY A 41 2.55 -2.26 9.36
C GLY A 41 1.69 -1.05 9.71
N GLY A 42 1.56 -0.09 8.79
CA GLY A 42 0.61 1.02 8.90
C GLY A 42 -0.78 0.66 8.38
N CYS A 43 -0.87 0.27 7.11
CA CYS A 43 -2.15 0.12 6.42
C CYS A 43 -2.19 -1.10 5.50
N VAL A 44 -3.35 -1.74 5.42
CA VAL A 44 -3.69 -2.76 4.44
C VAL A 44 -4.92 -2.31 3.66
N ILE A 45 -4.86 -2.39 2.33
CA ILE A 45 -6.02 -2.23 1.45
C ILE A 45 -6.18 -3.51 0.63
N GLY A 46 -7.36 -4.12 0.69
CA GLY A 46 -7.68 -5.35 -0.02
C GLY A 46 -8.92 -5.18 -0.89
N ALA A 47 -8.80 -5.40 -2.19
CA ALA A 47 -9.93 -5.40 -3.13
C ALA A 47 -9.98 -6.70 -3.92
N SER A 48 -11.08 -7.45 -3.84
CA SER A 48 -11.12 -8.84 -4.34
C SER A 48 -12.28 -9.16 -5.29
N ILE A 49 -13.11 -8.18 -5.67
CA ILE A 49 -14.25 -8.34 -6.58
C ILE A 49 -14.19 -7.20 -7.59
N ALA A 50 -14.44 -7.44 -8.87
CA ALA A 50 -14.34 -6.43 -9.92
C ALA A 50 -15.18 -5.15 -9.66
N ASN A 51 -14.83 -4.09 -10.39
CA ASN A 51 -15.47 -2.77 -10.45
C ASN A 51 -15.36 -1.91 -9.17
N TYR A 52 -14.31 -2.10 -8.35
CA TYR A 52 -13.98 -1.12 -7.30
C TYR A 52 -13.28 0.12 -7.87
N ASP A 53 -13.38 1.20 -7.11
CA ASP A 53 -12.69 2.46 -7.37
C ASP A 53 -12.08 3.01 -6.08
N ILE A 54 -10.75 3.05 -6.01
CA ILE A 54 -9.99 3.49 -4.83
C ILE A 54 -9.21 4.75 -5.19
N GLN A 55 -9.55 5.85 -4.52
CA GLN A 55 -9.02 7.18 -4.79
C GLN A 55 -8.22 7.68 -3.57
N LEU A 56 -6.91 7.43 -3.56
CA LEU A 56 -5.98 7.89 -2.52
C LEU A 56 -5.37 9.23 -2.95
N LEU A 57 -6.21 10.26 -2.95
CA LEU A 57 -5.92 11.59 -3.50
C LEU A 57 -5.27 12.55 -2.49
N GLY A 58 -5.35 12.24 -1.21
CA GLY A 58 -4.63 12.96 -0.15
C GLY A 58 -3.17 12.55 -0.03
N SER A 59 -2.46 13.17 0.91
CA SER A 59 -1.07 12.85 1.21
C SER A 59 -0.97 11.82 2.35
N MET A 60 -0.40 10.64 2.08
CA MET A 60 -0.21 9.58 3.09
C MET A 60 1.25 9.49 3.54
N HIS A 61 1.48 9.47 4.85
CA HIS A 61 2.82 9.44 5.42
C HIS A 61 2.97 8.24 6.34
N PHE A 62 3.97 7.40 6.09
CA PHE A 62 4.30 6.23 6.89
C PHE A 62 5.71 6.42 7.45
N ASP A 63 5.84 6.45 8.76
CA ASP A 63 7.13 6.59 9.45
C ASP A 63 7.31 5.50 10.52
N GLY A 64 8.45 4.81 10.49
CA GLY A 64 8.79 3.79 11.47
C GLY A 64 7.85 2.58 11.49
N CYS A 65 7.08 2.33 10.42
CA CYS A 65 6.09 1.26 10.39
C CYS A 65 6.73 -0.09 10.01
N ASN A 66 6.31 -1.18 10.66
CA ASN A 66 6.94 -2.49 10.45
C ASN A 66 5.93 -3.62 10.19
N SER A 67 6.30 -4.55 9.30
CA SER A 67 5.53 -5.77 9.03
C SER A 67 6.43 -7.01 9.07
N LEU A 68 5.99 -8.07 9.74
CA LEU A 68 6.74 -9.34 9.75
C LEU A 68 6.69 -10.11 8.42
N LYS A 69 5.93 -9.64 7.42
CA LYS A 69 5.93 -10.24 6.07
C LYS A 69 6.10 -9.19 4.98
N SER A 70 5.10 -8.36 4.72
CA SER A 70 5.12 -7.51 3.52
C SER A 70 4.44 -6.16 3.73
N GLY A 71 5.02 -5.12 3.14
CA GLY A 71 4.53 -3.75 3.26
C GLY A 71 4.73 -3.22 4.68
N GLY A 72 5.94 -2.79 5.03
CA GLY A 72 6.19 -2.23 6.37
C GLY A 72 5.31 -1.01 6.64
N GLY A 73 5.14 -0.11 5.68
CA GLY A 73 4.16 0.97 5.74
C GLY A 73 2.79 0.55 5.20
N LEU A 74 2.73 0.26 3.90
CA LEU A 74 1.48 0.00 3.17
C LEU A 74 1.55 -1.33 2.43
N TYR A 75 0.44 -2.08 2.49
CA TYR A 75 0.22 -3.27 1.69
C TYR A 75 -1.09 -3.12 0.90
N ILE A 76 -1.03 -3.24 -0.42
CA ILE A 76 -2.21 -3.29 -1.28
C ILE A 76 -2.27 -4.64 -2.00
N GLN A 77 -3.38 -5.37 -1.85
CA GLN A 77 -3.71 -6.47 -2.73
C GLN A 77 -4.99 -6.14 -3.49
N SER A 78 -4.93 -6.28 -4.80
CA SER A 78 -6.00 -5.89 -5.69
C SER A 78 -6.20 -6.97 -6.75
N LYS A 79 -7.44 -7.47 -6.88
CA LYS A 79 -7.79 -8.55 -7.80
C LYS A 79 -8.99 -8.19 -8.65
N TYR A 80 -8.97 -8.65 -9.90
CA TYR A 80 -9.98 -8.40 -10.93
C TYR A 80 -10.04 -6.93 -11.35
N ALA A 81 -10.70 -6.67 -12.48
CA ALA A 81 -10.77 -5.34 -13.08
C ALA A 81 -11.30 -4.31 -12.08
N GLY A 82 -10.50 -3.29 -11.77
CA GLY A 82 -10.83 -2.20 -10.87
C GLY A 82 -9.72 -1.15 -10.89
N GLN A 83 -9.99 0.01 -10.30
CA GLN A 83 -9.16 1.20 -10.44
C GLN A 83 -8.62 1.66 -9.10
N ILE A 84 -7.34 2.04 -9.09
CA ILE A 84 -6.69 2.67 -7.94
C ILE A 84 -5.90 3.88 -8.42
N THR A 85 -6.20 5.05 -7.87
CA THR A 85 -5.47 6.30 -8.11
C THR A 85 -4.71 6.69 -6.86
N ILE A 86 -3.42 6.95 -6.99
CA ILE A 86 -2.52 7.35 -5.92
C ILE A 86 -1.95 8.73 -6.24
N ASN A 87 -2.16 9.69 -5.34
CA ASN A 87 -1.56 11.01 -5.44
C ASN A 87 -0.20 11.06 -4.74
N GLU A 88 -0.15 11.36 -3.44
CA GLU A 88 1.10 11.59 -2.72
C GLU A 88 1.28 10.60 -1.57
N MET A 89 2.45 9.95 -1.52
CA MET A 89 2.82 9.06 -0.43
C MET A 89 4.29 9.21 -0.05
N SER A 90 4.60 9.12 1.25
CA SER A 90 5.98 9.04 1.73
C SER A 90 6.14 7.88 2.70
N PHE A 91 7.22 7.14 2.54
CA PHE A 91 7.61 6.04 3.42
C PHE A 91 9.01 6.33 3.97
N SER A 92 9.11 6.43 5.29
CA SER A 92 10.37 6.66 6.00
C SER A 92 10.57 5.59 7.06
N ASN A 93 11.78 5.05 7.17
CA ASN A 93 12.16 4.09 8.22
C ASN A 93 11.24 2.84 8.31
N CYS A 94 10.57 2.48 7.21
CA CYS A 94 9.61 1.39 7.20
C CYS A 94 10.31 0.07 6.86
N ASN A 95 9.96 -1.01 7.57
CA ASN A 95 10.64 -2.29 7.41
C ASN A 95 9.68 -3.45 7.19
N SER A 96 10.09 -4.39 6.34
CA SER A 96 9.41 -5.67 6.15
C SER A 96 10.40 -6.83 6.22
N THR A 97 9.92 -8.04 6.49
CA THR A 97 10.78 -9.23 6.43
C THR A 97 10.93 -9.75 5.00
N GLN A 98 9.84 -9.85 4.22
CA GLN A 98 9.85 -10.56 2.93
C GLN A 98 9.73 -9.67 1.69
N TYR A 99 8.85 -8.68 1.67
CA TYR A 99 8.64 -7.88 0.45
C TYR A 99 8.17 -6.46 0.75
N GLY A 100 8.81 -5.45 0.15
CA GLY A 100 8.38 -4.06 0.21
C GLY A 100 8.49 -3.49 1.62
N GLY A 101 9.68 -2.99 1.99
CA GLY A 101 9.89 -2.38 3.31
C GLY A 101 8.99 -1.17 3.55
N GLY A 102 8.84 -0.28 2.58
CA GLY A 102 7.84 0.80 2.62
C GLY A 102 6.49 0.33 2.11
N PHE A 103 6.43 -0.02 0.83
CA PHE A 103 5.18 -0.27 0.11
C PHE A 103 5.25 -1.60 -0.65
N TYR A 104 4.25 -2.45 -0.42
CA TYR A 104 4.01 -3.65 -1.21
C TYR A 104 2.71 -3.54 -2.00
N PHE A 105 2.72 -3.96 -3.26
CA PHE A 105 1.49 -4.12 -4.03
C PHE A 105 1.47 -5.38 -4.90
N ASP A 106 0.31 -6.03 -4.91
CA ASP A 106 -0.01 -7.27 -5.63
C ASP A 106 -1.26 -7.04 -6.50
N LEU A 107 -1.06 -6.98 -7.81
CA LEU A 107 -2.08 -6.64 -8.81
C LEU A 107 -2.40 -7.85 -9.69
N ILE A 108 -3.65 -8.32 -9.61
CA ILE A 108 -4.03 -9.61 -10.20
C ILE A 108 -5.25 -9.44 -11.13
N TYR A 109 -5.10 -9.81 -12.41
CA TYR A 109 -6.16 -9.81 -13.44
C TYR A 109 -6.88 -8.46 -13.65
N GLY A 110 -6.44 -7.65 -14.61
CA GLY A 110 -7.18 -6.47 -15.10
C GLY A 110 -7.13 -5.22 -14.21
N VAL A 111 -6.35 -5.22 -13.13
CA VAL A 111 -6.24 -4.08 -12.21
C VAL A 111 -5.55 -2.90 -12.89
N GLN A 112 -6.11 -1.71 -12.78
CA GLN A 112 -5.50 -0.47 -13.27
C GLN A 112 -5.04 0.39 -12.10
N ILE A 113 -3.73 0.59 -11.95
CA ILE A 113 -3.16 1.55 -11.02
C ILE A 113 -2.70 2.79 -11.78
N THR A 114 -2.97 3.97 -11.25
CA THR A 114 -2.39 5.24 -11.73
C THR A 114 -1.77 6.01 -10.58
N ILE A 115 -0.45 6.24 -10.65
CA ILE A 115 0.26 7.13 -9.73
C ILE A 115 0.37 8.50 -10.41
N ILE A 116 -0.39 9.46 -9.89
CA ILE A 116 -0.50 10.81 -10.45
C ILE A 116 0.41 11.83 -9.77
N GLY A 117 0.76 11.61 -8.50
CA GLY A 117 1.61 12.50 -7.72
C GLY A 117 2.95 11.86 -7.38
N LYS A 118 3.53 12.26 -6.25
CA LYS A 118 4.87 11.84 -5.83
C LYS A 118 4.82 10.76 -4.77
N VAL A 119 5.55 9.67 -4.99
CA VAL A 119 5.75 8.61 -4.02
C VAL A 119 7.23 8.51 -3.68
N THR A 120 7.60 8.66 -2.40
CA THR A 120 9.01 8.63 -1.97
C THR A 120 9.31 7.56 -0.94
N PHE A 121 10.52 7.02 -0.98
CA PHE A 121 11.04 6.03 -0.03
C PHE A 121 12.36 6.52 0.57
N ASP A 122 12.43 6.58 1.89
CA ASP A 122 13.64 6.94 2.63
C ASP A 122 13.91 5.91 3.72
N ASN A 123 15.15 5.42 3.79
CA ASN A 123 15.61 4.44 4.78
C ASN A 123 14.65 3.25 5.00
N CYS A 124 14.02 2.75 3.94
CA CYS A 124 13.11 1.61 4.01
C CYS A 124 13.85 0.31 3.69
N ASN A 125 13.62 -0.74 4.48
CA ASN A 125 14.39 -1.99 4.38
C ASN A 125 13.49 -3.22 4.25
N CYS A 126 13.96 -4.20 3.49
CA CYS A 126 13.45 -5.55 3.49
C CYS A 126 14.55 -6.47 4.01
N LEU A 127 14.30 -7.21 5.09
CA LEU A 127 15.35 -7.92 5.84
C LEU A 127 15.82 -9.20 5.16
N GLU A 128 14.88 -10.01 4.64
CA GLU A 128 15.17 -11.35 4.13
C GLU A 128 14.77 -11.54 2.66
N GLY A 129 13.95 -10.65 2.10
CA GLY A 129 13.48 -10.75 0.71
C GLY A 129 13.79 -9.54 -0.14
N TYR A 130 12.81 -9.02 -0.88
CA TYR A 130 13.05 -8.10 -1.99
C TYR A 130 12.31 -6.77 -1.86
N GLY A 131 12.93 -5.70 -2.35
CA GLY A 131 12.35 -4.37 -2.42
C GLY A 131 12.36 -3.64 -1.08
N GLY A 132 13.47 -2.96 -0.75
CA GLY A 132 13.60 -2.16 0.47
C GLY A 132 12.57 -1.03 0.56
N GLY A 133 12.48 -0.18 -0.47
CA GLY A 133 11.43 0.84 -0.57
C GLY A 133 10.09 0.24 -1.01
N GLN A 134 10.09 -0.37 -2.19
CA GLN A 134 8.89 -0.85 -2.86
C GLN A 134 9.08 -2.25 -3.44
N PHE A 135 8.03 -3.07 -3.38
CA PHE A 135 7.96 -4.31 -4.15
C PHE A 135 6.63 -4.38 -4.92
N VAL A 136 6.75 -4.73 -6.20
CA VAL A 136 5.67 -4.76 -7.18
C VAL A 136 5.47 -6.18 -7.67
N TYR A 137 4.27 -6.73 -7.53
CA TYR A 137 3.89 -7.97 -8.17
C TYR A 137 2.69 -7.75 -9.09
N VAL A 138 2.84 -8.07 -10.37
CA VAL A 138 1.76 -7.99 -11.37
C VAL A 138 1.60 -9.34 -12.02
N TYR A 139 0.39 -9.89 -11.94
CA TYR A 139 0.08 -11.23 -12.44
C TYR A 139 -1.28 -11.27 -13.15
N GLY A 140 -1.40 -12.17 -14.14
CA GLY A 140 -2.60 -12.30 -14.97
C GLY A 140 -2.64 -11.33 -16.15
N SER A 141 -3.70 -11.40 -16.95
CA SER A 141 -3.87 -10.51 -18.11
C SER A 141 -4.35 -9.12 -17.70
N ASP A 142 -4.11 -8.14 -18.56
CA ASP A 142 -4.73 -6.81 -18.57
C ASP A 142 -4.48 -5.89 -17.38
N SER A 143 -3.73 -6.31 -16.35
CA SER A 143 -3.28 -5.42 -15.29
C SER A 143 -2.28 -4.38 -15.82
N LYS A 144 -2.41 -3.12 -15.43
CA LYS A 144 -1.51 -2.04 -15.84
C LYS A 144 -1.15 -1.13 -14.68
N ILE A 145 0.10 -0.68 -14.69
CA ILE A 145 0.61 0.36 -13.82
C ILE A 145 0.93 1.56 -14.71
N ASN A 146 0.26 2.67 -14.47
CA ASN A 146 0.54 3.94 -15.13
C ASN A 146 1.17 4.90 -14.11
N ILE A 147 2.34 5.43 -14.42
CA ILE A 147 3.02 6.42 -13.57
C ILE A 147 3.12 7.69 -14.39
N THR A 148 2.35 8.70 -14.01
CA THR A 148 2.39 10.04 -14.63
C THR A 148 3.01 11.08 -13.69
N GLY A 149 3.14 10.74 -12.41
CA GLY A 149 3.87 11.52 -11.42
C GLY A 149 5.32 11.05 -11.23
N GLU A 150 5.81 11.13 -10.00
CA GLU A 150 7.20 10.81 -9.63
C GLU A 150 7.27 9.61 -8.69
N LEU A 151 8.26 8.74 -8.90
CA LEU A 151 8.61 7.61 -8.04
C LEU A 151 10.11 7.65 -7.72
#